data_AF-A0A3A4UEI9-F1
#
_entry.id   AF-A0A3A4UEI9-F1
#
_cell.length_a   1.000
_cell.length_b   1.000
_cell.length_c   1.000
_cell.angle_alpha   90.00
_cell.angle_beta   90.00
_cell.angle_gamma   90.00
#
_symmetry.space_group_name_H-M   'P 1'
#
loop_
_entity.id
_entity.type
_entity.pdbx_description
1 polymer ?
#
loop_
_entity_poly.entity_id
_entity_poly.type
_entity_poly.pdbx_seq_one_letter_code
_entity_poly.pdbx_strand_id
1 'polypeptide(L)'
;MWSITRNFLIFKSWLFKNKESVLVFFAVFFSVLLVWGLVNFWFQKKTDLLVITPELSEIKAKAPSQVQIVGNKNSKIYHLADCPGALAMSEVNKVLFDSLAAAEAAGFRAAKNCPELEYLR
;
A
#
# COMPACT_ATOMS: atom_id res chain seq x y z
N MET A 1 -48.62 5.28 -36.96
CA MET A 1 -49.14 5.44 -35.58
C MET A 1 -50.19 4.39 -35.14
N TRP A 2 -50.61 3.45 -36.01
CA TRP A 2 -51.70 2.49 -35.72
C TRP A 2 -51.25 1.05 -35.35
N SER A 3 -49.96 0.72 -35.52
CA SER A 3 -49.39 -0.60 -35.19
C SER A 3 -49.02 -0.75 -33.70
N ILE A 4 -48.53 0.33 -33.08
CA ILE A 4 -48.08 0.35 -31.68
C ILE A 4 -49.26 0.14 -30.71
N THR A 5 -50.42 0.73 -31.01
CA THR A 5 -51.62 0.63 -30.16
C THR A 5 -52.24 -0.77 -30.17
N ARG A 6 -52.14 -1.51 -31.29
CA ARG A 6 -52.64 -2.89 -31.38
C ARG A 6 -51.76 -3.86 -30.58
N ASN A 7 -50.43 -3.73 -30.70
CA ASN A 7 -49.48 -4.52 -29.89
C ASN A 7 -49.64 -4.23 -28.39
N PHE A 8 -49.87 -2.97 -28.02
CA PHE A 8 -50.10 -2.59 -26.62
C PHE A 8 -51.37 -3.23 -26.02
N LEU A 9 -52.48 -3.28 -26.78
CA LEU A 9 -53.72 -3.89 -26.30
C LEU A 9 -53.64 -5.41 -26.19
N ILE A 10 -52.98 -6.08 -27.14
CA ILE A 10 -52.72 -7.53 -27.08
C ILE A 10 -51.83 -7.85 -25.88
N PHE A 11 -50.77 -7.08 -25.69
CA PHE A 11 -49.86 -7.22 -24.54
C PHE A 11 -50.58 -6.99 -23.21
N LYS A 12 -51.42 -5.95 -23.12
CA LYS A 12 -52.26 -5.69 -21.95
C LYS A 12 -53.19 -6.86 -21.65
N SER A 13 -53.89 -7.39 -22.66
CA SER A 13 -54.79 -8.54 -22.51
C SER A 13 -54.04 -9.80 -22.04
N TRP A 14 -52.85 -10.07 -22.60
CA TRP A 14 -51.98 -11.17 -22.20
C TRP A 14 -51.45 -11.01 -20.76
N LEU A 15 -51.00 -9.80 -20.39
CA LEU A 15 -50.55 -9.46 -19.04
C LEU A 15 -51.64 -9.70 -17.99
N PHE A 16 -52.88 -9.26 -18.25
CA PHE A 16 -53.98 -9.45 -17.31
C PHE A 16 -54.44 -10.91 -17.21
N LYS A 17 -54.37 -11.67 -18.31
CA LYS A 17 -54.70 -13.10 -18.33
C LYS A 17 -53.71 -13.94 -17.54
N ASN A 18 -52.42 -13.56 -17.54
CA ASN A 18 -51.33 -14.30 -16.90
C ASN A 18 -50.75 -13.56 -15.67
N LYS A 19 -51.56 -12.74 -14.98
CA LYS A 19 -51.13 -11.84 -13.90
C LYS A 19 -50.30 -12.54 -12.81
N GLU A 20 -50.67 -13.76 -12.42
CA GLU A 20 -49.96 -14.53 -11.39
C GLU A 20 -48.56 -14.96 -11.88
N SER A 21 -48.46 -15.48 -13.10
CA SER A 21 -47.17 -15.86 -13.71
C SER A 21 -46.25 -14.66 -13.90
N VAL A 22 -46.80 -13.50 -14.26
CA VAL A 22 -46.05 -12.26 -14.44
C VAL A 22 -45.54 -11.73 -13.10
N LEU A 23 -46.38 -11.75 -12.06
CA LEU A 23 -45.97 -11.34 -10.70
C LEU A 23 -44.87 -12.23 -10.13
N VAL A 24 -44.96 -13.55 -10.33
CA VAL A 24 -43.90 -14.49 -9.91
C VAL A 24 -42.59 -14.21 -10.65
N PHE A 25 -42.65 -13.94 -11.96
CA PHE A 25 -41.46 -13.62 -12.75
C PHE A 25 -40.76 -12.34 -12.24
N PHE A 26 -41.51 -11.27 -11.99
CA PHE A 26 -40.96 -10.04 -11.44
C PHE A 26 -40.43 -10.25 -10.01
N ALA A 27 -41.14 -11.00 -9.16
CA ALA A 27 -40.68 -11.29 -7.79
C ALA A 27 -39.35 -12.05 -7.77
N VAL A 28 -39.17 -13.04 -8.65
CA VAL A 28 -37.89 -13.77 -8.80
C VAL A 28 -36.81 -12.87 -9.40
N PHE A 29 -37.14 -12.05 -10.39
CA PHE A 29 -36.17 -11.13 -10.99
C PHE A 29 -35.66 -10.09 -9.97
N PHE A 30 -36.56 -9.47 -9.21
CA PHE A 30 -36.18 -8.51 -8.17
C PHE A 30 -35.44 -9.18 -7.01
N SER A 31 -35.78 -10.42 -6.63
CA SER A 31 -35.01 -11.13 -5.59
C SER A 31 -33.58 -11.42 -6.03
N VAL A 32 -33.37 -11.82 -7.30
CA VAL A 32 -32.04 -12.00 -7.88
C VAL A 32 -31.26 -10.69 -7.94
N LEU A 33 -31.90 -9.58 -8.34
CA LEU A 33 -31.25 -8.27 -8.39
C LEU A 33 -30.87 -7.75 -6.99
N LEU A 34 -31.72 -7.96 -5.99
CA LEU A 34 -31.42 -7.58 -4.61
C LEU A 34 -30.26 -8.39 -4.04
N VAL A 35 -30.23 -9.70 -4.28
CA VAL A 35 -29.11 -10.56 -3.86
C VAL A 35 -27.81 -10.15 -4.56
N TRP A 36 -27.84 -9.93 -5.89
CA TRP A 36 -26.66 -9.53 -6.66
C TRP A 36 -26.14 -8.15 -6.26
N GLY A 37 -27.04 -7.19 -6.02
CA GLY A 37 -26.70 -5.86 -5.53
C GLY A 37 -26.06 -5.87 -4.14
N LEU A 38 -26.58 -6.68 -3.21
CA LEU A 38 -26.02 -6.83 -1.87
C LEU A 38 -24.62 -7.48 -1.92
N VAL A 39 -24.43 -8.51 -2.74
CA VAL A 39 -23.11 -9.17 -2.90
C VAL A 39 -22.05 -8.19 -3.40
N ASN A 40 -22.37 -7.39 -4.42
CA ASN A 40 -21.44 -6.39 -4.97
C ASN A 40 -21.14 -5.26 -3.97
N PHE A 41 -22.14 -4.82 -3.19
CA PHE A 41 -21.98 -3.77 -2.18
C PHE A 41 -21.02 -4.17 -1.06
N TRP A 42 -21.10 -5.41 -0.58
CA TRP A 42 -20.15 -5.96 0.40
C TRP A 42 -18.73 -6.08 -0.16
N PHE A 43 -18.58 -6.25 -1.47
CA PHE A 43 -17.27 -6.38 -2.12
C PHE A 43 -16.56 -5.02 -2.29
N GLN A 44 -17.28 -3.95 -2.60
CA GLN A 44 -16.69 -2.62 -2.82
C GLN A 44 -16.00 -2.06 -1.55
N LYS A 45 -16.54 -2.35 -0.35
CA LYS A 45 -16.00 -1.84 0.91
C LYS A 45 -14.60 -2.40 1.26
N LYS A 46 -14.17 -3.50 0.63
CA LYS A 46 -12.92 -4.19 0.97
C LYS A 46 -11.70 -3.69 0.17
N THR A 47 -11.91 -3.02 -0.97
CA THR A 47 -10.83 -2.58 -1.86
C THR A 47 -10.19 -1.25 -1.46
N ASP A 48 -10.91 -0.40 -0.72
CA ASP A 48 -10.41 0.93 -0.38
C ASP A 48 -9.38 0.92 0.77
N LEU A 49 -9.31 -0.16 1.55
CA LEU A 49 -8.36 -0.25 2.68
C LEU A 49 -6.93 -0.64 2.26
N LEU A 50 -6.72 -1.11 1.03
CA LEU A 50 -5.42 -1.56 0.52
C LEU A 50 -4.77 -0.58 -0.46
N VAL A 51 -5.47 0.49 -0.85
CA VAL A 51 -5.00 1.47 -1.85
C VAL A 51 -4.64 2.82 -1.22
N ILE A 52 -5.06 3.08 0.01
CA ILE A 52 -4.72 4.29 0.76
C ILE A 52 -3.46 4.04 1.60
N THR A 53 -2.31 3.95 0.94
CA THR A 53 -1.02 4.43 1.47
C THR A 53 0.01 4.56 0.33
N PRO A 54 -0.27 5.37 -0.71
CA PRO A 54 0.81 5.83 -1.59
C PRO A 54 1.83 6.69 -0.81
N GLU A 55 1.43 7.31 0.32
CA GLU A 55 2.35 8.02 1.22
C GLU A 55 3.37 7.10 1.92
N LEU A 56 3.07 5.82 2.17
CA LEU A 56 4.10 4.90 2.68
C LEU A 56 5.08 4.45 1.58
N SER A 57 4.67 4.54 0.32
CA SER A 57 5.57 4.25 -0.81
C SER A 57 6.60 5.38 -1.03
N GLU A 58 6.26 6.62 -0.69
CA GLU A 58 7.19 7.75 -0.73
C GLU A 58 8.20 7.71 0.42
N ILE A 59 7.83 7.22 1.61
CA ILE A 59 8.78 6.98 2.72
C ILE A 59 9.67 5.74 2.43
N LYS A 60 9.20 4.77 1.64
CA LYS A 60 10.03 3.64 1.18
C LYS A 60 10.96 4.01 0.02
N ALA A 61 10.60 4.99 -0.80
CA ALA A 61 11.46 5.54 -1.86
C ALA A 61 12.54 6.49 -1.31
N LYS A 62 12.28 7.12 -0.16
CA LYS A 62 13.33 7.60 0.75
C LYS A 62 13.67 6.53 1.78
N ALA A 63 13.98 5.32 1.32
CA ALA A 63 14.87 4.46 2.10
C ALA A 63 16.05 5.33 2.53
N PRO A 64 16.51 5.27 3.79
CA PRO A 64 17.72 6.00 4.18
C PRO A 64 18.77 5.60 3.16
N SER A 65 19.19 6.54 2.30
CA SER A 65 20.16 6.34 1.24
C SER A 65 21.31 5.61 1.88
N GLN A 66 21.43 4.30 1.62
CA GLN A 66 22.15 3.31 2.45
C GLN A 66 23.21 4.01 3.28
N VAL A 67 22.86 4.40 4.52
CA VAL A 67 23.70 5.35 5.24
C VAL A 67 24.94 4.58 5.61
N GLN A 68 25.97 4.75 4.80
CA GLN A 68 27.09 3.84 4.80
C GLN A 68 27.90 4.14 6.04
N ILE A 69 28.01 3.15 6.91
CA ILE A 69 28.71 3.30 8.18
C ILE A 69 30.16 2.98 7.95
N VAL A 70 31.02 3.90 8.37
CA VAL A 70 32.45 3.78 8.16
C VAL A 70 33.19 3.82 9.50
N GLY A 71 33.82 2.69 9.83
CA GLY A 71 34.72 2.53 10.96
C GLY A 71 36.15 2.91 10.65
N ASN A 72 36.84 3.47 11.63
CA ASN A 72 38.29 3.64 11.61
C ASN A 72 38.95 2.46 12.32
N LYS A 73 39.73 1.65 11.59
CA LYS A 73 40.38 0.44 12.14
C LYS A 73 41.39 0.72 13.27
N ASN A 74 41.97 1.93 13.31
CA ASN A 74 42.97 2.30 14.32
C ASN A 74 42.31 2.72 15.65
N SER A 75 41.29 3.58 15.58
CA SER A 75 40.60 4.07 16.78
C SER A 75 39.42 3.20 17.22
N LYS A 76 38.96 2.26 16.38
CA LYS A 76 37.72 1.49 16.57
C LYS A 76 36.49 2.38 16.78
N ILE A 77 36.45 3.54 16.12
CA ILE A 77 35.32 4.46 16.15
C ILE A 77 34.63 4.41 14.79
N TYR A 78 33.30 4.31 14.77
CA TYR A 78 32.52 4.38 13.55
C TYR A 78 31.74 5.69 13.42
N HIS A 79 31.59 6.12 12.17
CA HIS A 79 30.95 7.36 11.74
C HIS A 79 29.97 7.04 10.60
N LEU A 80 29.03 7.93 10.29
CA LEU A 80 28.34 7.89 8.98
C LEU A 80 29.27 8.46 7.91
N ALA A 81 29.12 8.00 6.67
CA ALA A 81 29.93 8.46 5.54
C ALA A 81 29.91 9.99 5.35
N ASP A 82 28.77 10.63 5.65
CA ASP A 82 28.58 12.07 5.53
C ASP A 82 29.14 12.88 6.71
N CYS A 83 29.60 12.22 7.77
CA CYS A 83 30.13 12.92 8.93
C CYS A 83 31.56 13.42 8.70
N PRO A 84 31.93 14.62 9.20
CA PRO A 84 33.23 15.23 8.97
C PRO A 84 34.40 14.35 9.45
N GLY A 85 34.18 13.55 10.49
CA GLY A 85 35.16 12.56 10.96
C GLY A 85 35.45 11.44 9.96
N ALA A 86 34.45 11.03 9.17
CA ALA A 86 34.62 10.03 8.11
C ALA A 86 35.31 10.60 6.87
N LEU A 87 35.03 11.86 6.53
CA LEU A 87 35.66 12.55 5.40
C LEU A 87 37.15 12.82 5.64
N ALA A 88 37.53 13.13 6.87
CA ALA A 88 38.91 13.41 7.25
C ALA A 88 39.79 12.16 7.40
N MET A 89 39.22 10.95 7.40
CA MET A 89 40.03 9.73 7.58
C MET A 89 40.64 9.25 6.25
N SER A 90 41.85 8.73 6.34
CA SER A 90 42.52 8.04 5.23
C SER A 90 41.77 6.78 4.81
N GLU A 91 41.67 6.54 3.50
CA GLU A 91 41.07 5.34 2.88
C GLU A 91 41.61 4.03 3.47
N VAL A 92 42.90 3.99 3.79
CA VAL A 92 43.56 2.80 4.37
C VAL A 92 42.95 2.40 5.72
N ASN A 93 42.38 3.36 6.44
CA ASN A 93 41.79 3.14 7.77
C ASN A 93 40.27 2.93 7.74
N LYS A 94 39.62 3.09 6.58
CA LYS A 94 38.17 2.94 6.41
C LYS A 94 37.77 1.47 6.44
N VAL A 95 36.73 1.14 7.19
CA VAL A 95 36.06 -0.17 7.22
C VAL A 95 34.57 0.09 7.04
N LEU A 96 33.96 -0.47 6.00
CA LEU A 96 32.54 -0.26 5.71
C LEU A 96 31.70 -1.30 6.46
N PHE A 97 30.57 -0.87 7.02
CA PHE A 97 29.60 -1.70 7.70
C PHE A 97 28.21 -1.51 7.11
N ASP A 98 27.44 -2.60 7.07
CA ASP A 98 26.07 -2.62 6.55
C ASP A 98 25.06 -2.04 7.57
N SER A 99 25.40 -2.02 8.86
CA SER A 99 24.52 -1.52 9.93
C SER A 99 25.30 -1.09 11.18
N LEU A 100 24.66 -0.28 12.03
CA LEU A 100 25.23 0.19 13.29
C LEU A 100 25.52 -0.99 14.22
N ALA A 101 24.59 -1.95 14.26
CA ALA A 101 24.72 -3.18 15.03
C ALA A 101 25.91 -4.04 14.56
N ALA A 102 26.19 -4.10 13.26
CA ALA A 102 27.36 -4.81 12.74
C ALA A 102 28.68 -4.17 13.18
N ALA A 103 28.75 -2.83 13.19
CA ALA A 103 29.92 -2.10 13.68
C ALA A 103 30.13 -2.31 15.19
N GLU A 104 29.05 -2.24 15.98
CA GLU A 104 29.11 -2.49 17.43
C GLU A 104 29.49 -3.94 17.75
N ALA A 105 28.93 -4.92 17.02
CA ALA A 105 29.29 -6.34 17.15
C ALA A 105 30.76 -6.61 16.79
N ALA A 106 31.32 -5.86 15.84
CA ALA A 106 32.74 -5.87 15.52
C ALA A 106 33.62 -5.15 16.56
N GLY A 107 33.03 -4.59 17.61
CA GLY A 107 33.72 -3.91 18.72
C GLY A 107 34.07 -2.45 18.44
N PHE A 108 33.42 -1.82 17.47
CA PHE A 108 33.55 -0.38 17.21
C PHE A 108 32.57 0.42 18.08
N ARG A 109 32.95 1.66 18.39
CA ARG A 109 32.14 2.58 19.21
C ARG A 109 31.61 3.73 18.36
N ALA A 110 30.41 4.18 18.68
CA ALA A 110 29.81 5.35 18.03
C ALA A 110 30.66 6.61 18.26
N ALA A 111 30.85 7.39 17.21
CA ALA A 111 31.48 8.68 17.30
C ALA A 111 30.57 9.72 17.97
N LYS A 112 31.10 10.45 18.96
CA LYS A 112 30.36 11.51 19.65
C LYS A 112 30.22 12.81 18.85
N ASN A 113 31.00 12.97 17.78
CA ASN A 113 31.06 14.20 16.98
C ASN A 113 30.17 14.14 15.72
N CYS A 114 29.21 13.22 15.68
CA CYS A 114 28.31 13.01 14.56
C CYS A 114 26.87 13.06 15.10
N PRO A 115 26.19 14.22 15.04
CA PRO A 115 24.87 14.38 15.64
C PRO A 115 23.82 13.45 15.03
N GLU A 116 23.96 13.13 13.75
CA GLU A 116 23.08 12.20 13.05
C GLU A 116 23.22 10.75 13.58
N LEU A 117 24.40 10.36 14.08
CA LEU A 117 24.57 9.05 14.73
C LEU A 117 23.82 8.95 16.05
N GLU A 118 23.70 10.05 16.78
CA GLU A 118 22.99 10.09 18.06
C GLU A 118 21.50 9.87 17.87
N TYR A 119 20.94 10.31 16.74
CA TYR A 119 19.52 10.12 16.41
C TYR A 119 19.18 8.69 15.97
N LEU A 120 20.16 7.93 15.47
CA LEU A 120 19.95 6.60 14.88
C LEU A 120 20.21 5.43 15.85
N ARG A 121 20.60 5.71 17.09
CA ARG A 121 20.87 4.72 18.14
C ARG A 121 19.62 4.43 18.96
#